data_AF-A0A5P8VRY0-F1
#
_entry.id   AF-A0A5P8VRY0-F1
#
_cell.length_a   1.000
_cell.length_b   1.000
_cell.length_c   1.000
_cell.angle_alpha   90.00
_cell.angle_beta   90.00
_cell.angle_gamma   90.00
#
_symmetry.space_group_name_H-M   'P 1'
#
loop_
_entity.id
_entity.type
_entity.pdbx_description
1 polymer ?
#
loop_
_entity_poly.entity_id
_entity_poly.type
_entity_poly.pdbx_seq_one_letter_code
_entity_poly.pdbx_strand_id
1 'polypeptide(L)'
;MTEAIACSNEEVYLIGGANSAGQAAMHFSKYASKVIMLVRGESLSLSMSQYLIDQIAATANIQVCTSCSVVEVKGDEHLEEIVIAHVKTRQTQTVLARRRSPS
;
A
#
# COMPACT_ATOMS: atom_id res chain seq x y z
N MET A 1 -8.55 -15.05 -14.22
CA MET A 1 -9.47 -14.21 -13.44
C MET A 1 -8.65 -13.54 -12.35
N THR A 2 -8.59 -12.22 -12.37
CA THR A 2 -7.51 -11.37 -11.85
C THR A 2 -7.47 -11.31 -10.32
N GLU A 3 -6.27 -11.29 -9.72
CA GLU A 3 -6.01 -11.19 -8.27
C GLU A 3 -6.81 -10.08 -7.55
N ALA A 4 -7.26 -9.06 -8.28
CA ALA A 4 -8.16 -8.01 -7.79
C ALA A 4 -9.47 -8.54 -7.16
N ILE A 5 -10.02 -9.67 -7.66
CA ILE A 5 -11.22 -10.28 -7.07
C ILE A 5 -10.91 -10.93 -5.72
N ALA A 6 -9.70 -11.48 -5.54
CA ALA A 6 -9.23 -12.01 -4.26
C ALA A 6 -9.01 -10.91 -3.20
N CYS A 7 -8.99 -9.63 -3.61
CA CYS A 7 -8.81 -8.48 -2.72
C CYS A 7 -10.10 -7.83 -2.20
N SER A 8 -11.25 -8.42 -2.51
CA SER A 8 -12.55 -7.90 -2.07
C SER A 8 -12.62 -7.78 -0.54
N ASN A 9 -12.88 -6.57 -0.04
CA ASN A 9 -12.98 -6.22 1.40
C ASN A 9 -11.70 -6.34 2.24
N GLU A 10 -10.52 -6.31 1.62
CA GLU A 10 -9.25 -6.38 2.36
C GLU A 10 -8.46 -5.08 2.32
N GLU A 11 -7.48 -4.93 3.22
CA GLU A 11 -6.49 -3.86 3.14
C GLU A 11 -5.38 -4.27 2.15
N VAL A 12 -5.03 -3.37 1.23
CA VAL A 12 -3.98 -3.60 0.24
C VAL A 12 -2.83 -2.61 0.47
N TYR A 13 -1.62 -3.12 0.65
CA TYR A 13 -0.41 -2.32 0.77
C TYR A 13 0.33 -2.27 -0.57
N LEU A 14 0.61 -1.08 -1.09
CA LEU A 14 1.35 -0.86 -2.33
C LEU A 14 2.65 -0.13 -2.04
N ILE A 15 3.77 -0.68 -2.49
CA ILE A 15 5.09 -0.06 -2.32
C ILE A 15 5.44 0.69 -3.61
N GLY A 16 5.64 2.01 -3.51
CA GLY A 16 6.10 2.85 -4.62
C GLY A 16 5.36 4.18 -4.76
N GLY A 17 6.06 5.18 -5.28
CA GLY A 17 5.54 6.54 -5.51
C GLY A 17 5.52 6.99 -6.97
N ALA A 18 5.72 6.08 -7.93
CA ALA A 18 5.72 6.38 -9.36
C ALA A 18 4.34 6.12 -9.99
N ASN A 19 4.15 6.57 -11.24
CA ASN A 19 2.86 6.43 -11.96
C ASN A 19 2.26 5.02 -11.94
N SER A 20 3.07 3.97 -12.13
CA SER A 20 2.58 2.58 -12.11
C SER A 20 1.96 2.21 -10.76
N ALA A 21 2.58 2.61 -9.64
CA ALA A 21 2.04 2.37 -8.31
C ALA A 21 0.73 3.15 -8.08
N GLY A 22 0.65 4.39 -8.60
CA GLY A 22 -0.59 5.18 -8.53
C GLY A 22 -1.73 4.57 -9.35
N GLN A 23 -1.45 4.07 -10.55
CA GLN A 23 -2.45 3.38 -11.36
C GLN A 23 -2.92 2.08 -10.70
N ALA A 24 -2.01 1.33 -10.08
CA ALA A 24 -2.37 0.16 -9.27
C ALA A 24 -3.26 0.57 -8.09
N ALA A 25 -2.93 1.65 -7.38
CA ALA A 25 -3.74 2.15 -6.27
C ALA A 25 -5.17 2.49 -6.69
N MET A 26 -5.33 3.19 -7.82
CA MET A 26 -6.63 3.50 -8.40
C MET A 26 -7.39 2.27 -8.91
N HIS A 27 -6.68 1.22 -9.31
CA HIS A 27 -7.29 -0.05 -9.70
C HIS A 27 -7.83 -0.80 -8.47
N PHE A 28 -7.01 -0.97 -7.44
CA PHE A 28 -7.38 -1.70 -6.22
C PHE A 28 -8.41 -0.96 -5.37
N SER A 29 -8.45 0.37 -5.39
CA SER A 29 -9.43 1.16 -4.62
C SER A 29 -10.88 0.88 -5.00
N LYS A 30 -11.13 0.32 -6.18
CA LYS A 30 -12.46 -0.09 -6.64
C LYS A 30 -13.00 -1.34 -5.93
N TYR A 31 -12.12 -2.13 -5.29
CA TYR A 31 -12.45 -3.45 -4.75
C TYR A 31 -12.00 -3.64 -3.29
N ALA A 32 -10.88 -3.02 -2.91
CA ALA A 32 -10.31 -3.11 -1.58
C ALA A 32 -11.08 -2.24 -0.58
N SER A 33 -11.12 -2.68 0.69
CA SER A 33 -11.67 -1.85 1.78
C SER A 33 -10.81 -0.60 2.02
N LYS A 34 -9.49 -0.75 1.85
CA LYS A 34 -8.49 0.31 1.99
C LYS A 34 -7.26 0.00 1.16
N VAL A 35 -6.67 1.03 0.55
CA VAL A 35 -5.38 0.94 -0.14
C VAL A 35 -4.39 1.85 0.56
N ILE A 36 -3.24 1.33 0.95
CA ILE A 36 -2.19 2.06 1.66
C ILE A 36 -0.95 2.08 0.77
N MET A 37 -0.59 3.25 0.28
CA MET A 37 0.61 3.46 -0.51
C MET A 37 1.79 3.81 0.40
N LEU A 38 2.84 3.00 0.40
CA LEU A 38 4.09 3.24 1.09
C LEU A 38 5.09 3.89 0.13
N VAL A 39 5.43 5.13 0.40
CA VAL A 39 6.28 5.97 -0.45
C VAL A 39 7.52 6.36 0.34
N ARG A 40 8.70 5.98 -0.15
CA ARG A 40 9.98 6.36 0.50
C ARG A 40 10.24 7.86 0.44
N GLY A 41 9.85 8.51 -0.66
CA GLY A 41 9.98 9.95 -0.84
C GLY A 41 9.05 10.75 0.08
N GLU A 42 9.30 12.04 0.18
CA GLU A 42 8.49 12.95 1.01
C GLU A 42 7.14 13.30 0.35
N SER A 43 7.00 13.08 -0.95
CA SER A 43 5.79 13.30 -1.74
C SER A 43 5.71 12.37 -2.95
N LEU A 44 4.53 12.31 -3.58
CA LEU A 44 4.32 11.65 -4.88
C LEU A 44 4.78 12.52 -6.06
N SER A 45 4.88 13.85 -5.87
CA SER A 45 5.09 14.84 -6.93
C SER A 45 6.45 14.75 -7.63
N LEU A 46 7.42 14.02 -7.06
CA LEU A 46 8.73 13.81 -7.68
C LEU A 46 8.66 12.86 -8.88
N SER A 47 7.71 11.92 -8.90
CA SER A 47 7.71 10.80 -9.86
C SER A 47 6.34 10.43 -10.43
N MET A 48 5.29 11.16 -10.05
CA MET A 48 3.92 10.92 -10.48
C MET A 48 3.31 12.17 -11.11
N SER A 49 2.46 11.99 -12.13
CA SER A 49 1.77 13.12 -12.75
C SER A 49 0.79 13.78 -11.78
N GLN A 50 0.66 15.11 -11.86
CA GLN A 50 -0.25 15.86 -10.99
C GLN A 50 -1.70 15.37 -11.11
N TYR A 51 -2.16 15.07 -12.33
CA TYR A 51 -3.49 14.50 -12.57
C TYR A 51 -3.75 13.23 -11.76
N LEU A 52 -2.77 12.30 -11.72
CA LEU A 52 -2.93 11.05 -10.98
C LEU A 52 -2.85 11.27 -9.46
N ILE A 53 -2.02 12.22 -9.02
CA ILE A 53 -1.96 12.64 -7.60
C ILE A 53 -3.31 13.18 -7.15
N ASP A 54 -3.95 14.03 -7.96
CA ASP A 54 -5.27 14.62 -7.65
C ASP A 54 -6.35 13.53 -7.56
N GLN A 55 -6.33 12.55 -8.48
CA GLN A 55 -7.24 11.41 -8.42
C GLN A 55 -7.05 10.57 -7.15
N ILE A 56 -5.80 10.30 -6.77
CA ILE A 56 -5.48 9.56 -5.53
C ILE A 56 -5.99 10.33 -4.31
N ALA A 57 -5.71 11.64 -4.23
CA ALA A 57 -6.14 12.48 -3.12
C ALA A 57 -7.68 12.58 -3.00
N ALA A 58 -8.39 12.54 -4.13
CA ALA A 58 -9.85 12.55 -4.15
C ALA A 58 -10.49 11.19 -3.80
N THR A 59 -9.71 10.11 -3.70
CA THR A 59 -10.22 8.76 -3.46
C THR A 59 -10.17 8.40 -1.98
N ALA A 60 -11.33 8.38 -1.31
CA ALA A 60 -11.45 8.31 0.14
C ALA A 60 -10.83 7.07 0.82
N ASN A 61 -10.75 5.93 0.13
CA ASN A 61 -10.17 4.70 0.69
C ASN A 61 -8.68 4.51 0.33
N ILE A 62 -8.03 5.51 -0.29
CA ILE A 62 -6.58 5.49 -0.51
C ILE A 62 -5.89 6.35 0.55
N GLN A 63 -4.91 5.78 1.24
CA GLN A 63 -4.02 6.48 2.16
C GLN A 63 -2.59 6.46 1.62
N VAL A 64 -1.91 7.61 1.66
CA VAL A 64 -0.50 7.72 1.28
C VAL A 64 0.36 7.93 2.52
N CYS A 65 1.28 6.99 2.78
CA CYS A 65 2.31 7.06 3.84
C CYS A 65 3.63 7.46 3.18
N THR A 66 3.98 8.74 3.25
CA THR A 66 5.27 9.25 2.76
C THR A 66 6.36 9.05 3.80
N SER A 67 7.62 9.05 3.36
CA SER A 67 8.76 8.69 4.22
C SER A 67 8.61 7.31 4.91
N CYS A 68 7.84 6.39 4.29
CA CYS A 68 7.57 5.07 4.81
C CYS A 68 8.20 4.00 3.92
N SER A 69 8.74 2.94 4.53
CA SER A 69 9.24 1.77 3.80
C SER A 69 9.03 0.49 4.59
N VAL A 70 8.81 -0.61 3.89
CA VAL A 70 8.94 -1.94 4.48
C VAL A 70 10.41 -2.18 4.79
N VAL A 71 10.71 -2.49 6.06
CA VAL A 71 12.07 -2.74 6.57
C VAL A 71 12.31 -4.19 6.94
N GLU A 72 11.24 -4.96 7.12
CA GLU A 72 11.32 -6.39 7.40
C GLU A 72 10.09 -7.08 6.79
N VAL A 73 10.28 -8.30 6.32
CA VAL A 73 9.23 -9.22 5.92
C VAL A 73 9.39 -10.48 6.74
N LYS A 74 8.29 -11.01 7.27
CA LYS A 74 8.30 -12.20 8.14
C LYS A 74 7.32 -13.23 7.62
N GLY A 75 7.66 -14.48 7.86
CA GLY A 75 6.96 -15.66 7.37
C GLY A 75 7.97 -16.75 7.04
N ASP A 76 7.48 -17.97 6.86
CA ASP A 76 8.29 -19.12 6.49
C ASP A 76 8.06 -19.44 5.00
N GLU A 77 7.15 -20.39 4.70
CA GLU A 77 6.80 -20.74 3.33
C GLU A 77 6.03 -19.64 2.57
N HIS A 78 5.38 -18.72 3.30
CA HIS A 78 4.62 -17.62 2.74
C HIS A 78 4.76 -16.35 3.60
N LEU A 79 4.45 -15.19 3.01
CA LEU A 79 4.47 -13.91 3.73
C LEU A 79 3.35 -13.87 4.78
N GLU A 80 3.72 -13.67 6.04
CA GLU A 80 2.80 -13.57 7.18
C GLU A 80 2.66 -12.12 7.67
N GLU A 81 3.78 -11.40 7.77
CA GLU A 81 3.83 -10.03 8.28
C GLU A 81 4.83 -9.16 7.51
N ILE A 82 4.58 -7.85 7.51
CA ILE A 82 5.58 -6.85 7.12
C ILE A 82 5.76 -5.85 8.26
N VAL A 83 6.99 -5.37 8.45
CA VAL A 83 7.30 -4.26 9.33
C VAL A 83 7.54 -3.03 8.48
N ILE A 84 6.75 -1.99 8.73
CA ILE A 84 6.81 -0.70 8.07
C ILE A 84 7.49 0.27 9.03
N ALA A 85 8.49 1.01 8.56
CA ALA A 85 9.13 2.07 9.32
C ALA A 85 8.85 3.43 8.68
N HIS A 86 8.56 4.42 9.52
CA HIS A 86 8.52 5.82 9.11
C HIS A 86 9.86 6.48 9.45
N VAL A 87 10.58 6.95 8.43
CA VAL A 87 11.97 7.40 8.55
C VAL A 87 12.12 8.61 9.49
N LYS A 88 11.19 9.57 9.44
CA LYS A 88 11.29 10.79 10.26
C LYS A 88 10.95 10.56 11.74
N THR A 89 9.90 9.81 12.04
CA THR A 89 9.44 9.56 13.42
C THR A 89 10.16 8.38 14.07
N ARG A 90 10.85 7.55 13.29
CA ARG A 90 11.44 6.26 13.71
C ARG A 90 10.42 5.27 14.28
N GLN A 91 9.14 5.52 14.07
CA GLN A 91 8.08 4.59 14.46
C GLN A 91 8.06 3.41 13.50
N THR A 92 7.83 2.23 14.05
CA THR A 92 7.59 1.01 13.29
C THR A 92 6.18 0.50 13.55
N GLN A 93 5.60 -0.12 12.54
CA GLN A 93 4.31 -0.77 12.60
C GLN A 93 4.43 -2.14 11.95
N THR A 94 3.98 -3.18 12.63
CA THR A 94 3.85 -4.53 12.05
C THR A 94 2.43 -4.70 11.56
N VAL A 95 2.25 -5.18 10.33
CA VAL A 95 0.94 -5.48 9.75
C VAL A 95 0.95 -6.89 9.14
N LEU A 96 -0.18 -7.58 9.24
CA LEU A 96 -0.35 -8.94 8.72
C LEU A 96 -0.61 -8.90 7.21
N ALA A 97 0.00 -9.81 6.46
CA ALA A 97 -0.14 -9.87 5.01
C ALA A 97 -1.47 -10.51 4.57
N ARG A 98 -2.06 -11.41 5.37
CA ARG A 98 -3.47 -11.86 5.32
C ARG A 98 -3.81 -12.91 6.38
N ARG A 99 -5.13 -13.15 6.57
CA ARG A 99 -5.75 -14.03 7.57
C ARG A 99 -5.49 -15.51 7.25
N ARG A 100 -5.02 -16.30 8.23
CA ARG A 100 -5.12 -17.77 8.19
C ARG A 100 -6.55 -18.16 7.81
N SER A 101 -6.72 -18.95 6.75
CA SER A 101 -7.93 -19.77 6.61
C SER A 101 -8.05 -20.62 7.89
N PRO A 102 -9.18 -20.63 8.60
CA PRO A 102 -9.37 -21.59 9.66
C PRO A 102 -9.38 -22.98 9.01
N SER A 103 -8.44 -23.82 9.41
CA SER A 103 -8.47 -25.27 9.21
C SER A 103 -9.72 -25.87 9.84
#